data_AF-A0A1I3GGA5-F1
#
_entry.id   AF-A0A1I3GGA5-F1
#
_cell.length_a   1.000
_cell.length_b   1.000
_cell.length_c   1.000
_cell.angle_alpha   90.00
_cell.angle_beta   90.00
_cell.angle_gamma   90.00
#
_symmetry.space_group_name_H-M   'P 1'
#
loop_
_entity.id
_entity.type
_entity.pdbx_description
1 polymer ?
#
loop_
_entity_poly.entity_id
_entity_poly.type
_entity_poly.pdbx_seq_one_letter_code
_entity_poly.pdbx_strand_id
1 'polypeptide(L)'
;MKLTFSAACIFSLLMMSCSSEKVNLSPVSDNLRNDLYESSNDLSKKTATLAYQSDISNLLSTFPKFNNKLLDREVDALKSALNGYIAAISNKDIKKRNNFYKSYVNSYIKIQNLRKSLTSDLDNILNRYMVRLKTNVNLLESLN
;
A
#
# COMPACT_ATOMS: atom_id res chain seq x y z
N MET A 1 43.62 23.58 -28.47
CA MET A 1 43.64 24.94 -27.91
C MET A 1 42.20 25.41 -27.81
N LYS A 2 41.67 25.49 -26.58
CA LYS A 2 40.34 26.04 -26.29
C LYS A 2 40.45 27.56 -26.37
N LEU A 3 39.51 28.22 -27.05
CA LEU A 3 39.16 29.60 -26.74
C LEU A 3 37.65 29.75 -26.86
N THR A 4 37.04 29.94 -25.70
CA THR A 4 35.68 30.39 -25.45
C THR A 4 35.45 31.81 -25.98
N PHE A 5 34.17 32.21 -25.95
CA PHE A 5 33.67 33.59 -25.84
C PHE A 5 33.03 34.18 -27.10
N SER A 6 31.71 33.95 -27.26
CA SER A 6 30.81 35.06 -27.58
C SER A 6 29.38 34.69 -27.17
N ALA A 7 29.13 34.83 -25.87
CA ALA A 7 27.80 34.88 -25.31
C ALA A 7 27.27 36.31 -25.47
N ALA A 8 26.52 36.58 -26.53
CA ALA A 8 25.67 37.76 -26.65
C ALA A 8 24.81 37.65 -27.92
N CYS A 9 23.68 36.93 -27.85
CA CYS A 9 22.50 37.16 -28.72
C CYS A 9 21.31 36.23 -28.44
N ILE A 10 21.40 35.25 -27.53
CA ILE A 10 20.29 34.32 -27.22
C ILE A 10 19.60 34.73 -25.89
N PHE A 11 19.39 36.04 -25.69
CA PHE A 11 18.69 36.59 -24.50
C PHE A 11 17.44 37.42 -24.88
N SER A 12 16.92 37.28 -26.10
CA SER A 12 15.87 38.17 -26.63
C SER A 12 14.56 37.47 -27.01
N LEU A 13 14.17 36.40 -26.31
CA LEU A 13 12.85 35.75 -26.52
C LEU A 13 11.96 35.71 -25.25
N LEU A 14 12.26 36.52 -24.24
CA LEU A 14 11.48 36.60 -22.98
C LEU A 14 10.29 37.57 -23.01
N MET A 15 9.68 37.87 -24.15
CA MET A 15 8.54 38.79 -24.21
C MET A 15 7.42 38.30 -25.14
N MET A 16 6.83 37.14 -24.83
CA MET A 16 5.43 36.88 -25.18
C MET A 16 4.61 36.89 -23.91
N SER A 17 3.87 37.98 -23.74
CA SER A 17 2.89 38.22 -22.68
C SER A 17 1.83 37.12 -22.68
N CYS A 18 1.74 36.36 -21.60
CA CYS A 18 0.52 35.63 -21.28
C CYS A 18 -0.36 36.58 -20.47
N SER A 19 -1.37 37.14 -21.12
CA SER A 19 -2.50 37.80 -20.46
C SER A 19 -3.13 36.79 -19.50
N SER A 20 -3.00 37.00 -18.19
CA SER A 20 -3.85 36.31 -17.24
C SER A 20 -5.06 37.20 -17.01
N GLU A 21 -6.10 36.91 -17.77
CA GLU A 21 -7.44 37.40 -17.51
C GLU A 21 -7.79 36.93 -16.09
N LYS A 22 -7.86 37.86 -15.13
CA LYS A 22 -8.49 37.56 -13.84
C LYS A 22 -9.96 37.30 -14.11
N VAL A 23 -10.32 36.04 -14.35
CA VAL A 23 -11.70 35.62 -14.30
C VAL A 23 -12.15 35.85 -12.86
N ASN A 24 -12.95 36.90 -12.67
CA ASN A 24 -13.71 37.14 -11.45
C ASN A 24 -14.80 36.07 -11.38
N LEU A 25 -14.41 34.83 -11.08
CA LEU A 25 -15.35 33.84 -10.60
C LEU A 25 -15.71 34.29 -9.19
N SER A 26 -17.00 34.56 -8.97
CA SER A 26 -17.61 34.76 -7.64
C SER A 26 -16.98 33.81 -6.62
N PRO A 27 -16.84 34.19 -5.35
CA PRO A 27 -16.16 33.37 -4.36
C PRO A 27 -16.80 31.98 -4.35
N VAL A 28 -16.14 31.03 -5.01
CA VAL A 28 -16.49 29.63 -4.94
C VAL A 28 -16.21 29.29 -3.50
N SER A 29 -17.29 29.09 -2.75
CA SER A 29 -17.28 28.99 -1.29
C SER A 29 -16.18 28.05 -0.83
N ASP A 30 -15.47 28.43 0.24
CA ASP A 30 -14.44 27.59 0.85
C ASP A 30 -14.95 26.17 1.15
N ASN A 31 -16.27 26.03 1.36
CA ASN A 31 -16.98 24.77 1.50
C ASN A 31 -16.84 23.85 0.26
N LEU A 32 -17.02 24.36 -0.97
CA LEU A 32 -16.89 23.52 -2.17
C LEU A 32 -15.45 23.05 -2.39
N ARG A 33 -14.45 23.90 -2.08
CA ARG A 33 -13.04 23.50 -2.13
C ARG A 33 -12.72 22.43 -1.09
N ASN A 34 -13.29 22.55 0.11
CA ASN A 34 -13.12 21.56 1.18
C ASN A 34 -13.80 20.24 0.82
N ASP A 35 -15.00 20.26 0.24
CA ASP A 35 -15.73 19.07 -0.23
C ASP A 35 -14.98 18.33 -1.34
N LEU A 36 -14.39 19.06 -2.30
CA LEU A 36 -13.57 18.47 -3.37
C LEU A 36 -12.28 17.86 -2.81
N TYR A 37 -11.65 18.52 -1.84
CA TYR A 37 -10.46 18.01 -1.17
C TYR A 37 -10.76 16.75 -0.35
N GLU A 38 -11.85 16.74 0.42
CA GLU A 38 -12.31 15.59 1.21
C GLU A 38 -12.69 14.41 0.31
N SER A 39 -13.42 14.67 -0.78
CA SER A 39 -13.76 13.66 -1.80
C SER A 39 -12.51 13.07 -2.47
N SER A 40 -11.53 13.91 -2.81
CA SER A 40 -10.26 13.44 -3.39
C SER A 40 -9.45 12.57 -2.42
N ASN A 41 -9.47 12.91 -1.12
CA ASN A 41 -8.82 12.13 -0.07
C ASN A 41 -9.53 10.79 0.17
N ASP A 42 -10.87 10.77 0.18
CA ASP A 42 -11.64 9.53 0.29
C ASP A 42 -11.39 8.60 -0.90
N LEU A 43 -11.35 9.14 -2.12
CA LEU A 43 -11.02 8.35 -3.32
C LEU A 43 -9.58 7.80 -3.27
N SER A 44 -8.61 8.62 -2.88
CA SER A 44 -7.22 8.20 -2.71
C SER A 44 -7.09 7.07 -1.68
N LYS A 45 -7.75 7.24 -0.52
CA LYS A 45 -7.80 6.25 0.56
C LYS A 45 -8.44 4.93 0.11
N LYS A 46 -9.56 4.98 -0.61
CA LYS A 46 -10.21 3.80 -1.19
C LYS A 46 -9.31 3.09 -2.19
N THR A 47 -8.65 3.85 -3.06
CA THR A 47 -7.72 3.30 -4.06
C THR A 47 -6.54 2.60 -3.40
N ALA A 48 -5.93 3.22 -2.38
CA ALA A 48 -4.85 2.62 -1.61
C ALA A 48 -5.29 1.36 -0.85
N THR A 49 -6.49 1.39 -0.26
CA THR A 49 -7.09 0.21 0.41
C THR A 49 -7.20 -0.96 -0.56
N LEU A 50 -7.77 -0.74 -1.75
CA LEU A 50 -7.91 -1.77 -2.77
C LEU A 50 -6.55 -2.31 -3.25
N ALA A 51 -5.57 -1.42 -3.43
CA ALA A 51 -4.21 -1.82 -3.83
C ALA A 51 -3.59 -2.77 -2.80
N TYR A 52 -3.61 -2.42 -1.51
CA TYR A 52 -3.04 -3.26 -0.45
C TYR A 52 -3.81 -4.57 -0.25
N GLN A 53 -5.14 -4.56 -0.38
CA GLN A 53 -5.95 -5.79 -0.34
C GLN A 53 -5.61 -6.73 -1.51
N SER A 54 -5.42 -6.17 -2.71
CA SER A 54 -5.01 -6.92 -3.90
C SER A 54 -3.61 -7.51 -3.73
N ASP A 55 -2.65 -6.73 -3.24
CA ASP A 55 -1.28 -7.19 -3.00
C ASP A 55 -1.22 -8.32 -1.97
N ILE A 56 -2.00 -8.22 -0.88
CA ILE A 56 -2.13 -9.31 0.08
C ILE A 56 -2.69 -10.55 -0.62
N SER A 57 -3.82 -10.42 -1.34
CA SER A 57 -4.46 -11.54 -2.03
C SER A 57 -3.53 -12.24 -3.01
N ASN A 58 -2.76 -11.46 -3.78
CA ASN A 58 -1.75 -11.98 -4.70
C ASN A 58 -0.65 -12.75 -3.95
N LEU A 59 -0.11 -12.19 -2.86
CA LEU A 59 0.88 -12.88 -2.02
C LEU A 59 0.35 -14.20 -1.44
N LEU A 60 -0.92 -14.26 -1.03
CA LEU A 60 -1.52 -15.48 -0.52
C LEU A 60 -1.68 -16.54 -1.61
N SER A 61 -2.03 -16.11 -2.83
CA SER A 61 -2.22 -17.01 -3.98
C SER A 61 -0.93 -17.67 -4.43
N THR A 62 0.21 -16.95 -4.35
CA THR A 62 1.52 -17.46 -4.77
C THR A 62 2.37 -17.99 -3.62
N PHE A 63 1.82 -18.05 -2.40
CA PHE A 63 2.58 -18.45 -1.22
C PHE A 63 3.08 -19.91 -1.35
N PRO A 64 4.40 -20.17 -1.23
CA PRO A 64 4.99 -21.48 -1.47
C PRO A 64 4.64 -22.50 -0.37
N LYS A 65 4.83 -23.79 -0.68
CA LYS A 65 4.79 -24.90 0.29
C LYS A 65 6.20 -25.23 0.75
N PHE A 66 6.35 -25.58 2.03
CA PHE A 66 7.66 -25.78 2.67
C PHE A 66 7.94 -27.23 3.06
N ASN A 67 7.02 -28.17 2.77
CA ASN A 67 7.12 -29.59 3.13
C ASN A 67 7.30 -29.84 4.64
N ASN A 68 7.03 -28.83 5.46
CA ASN A 68 6.95 -28.93 6.91
C ASN A 68 5.47 -28.81 7.29
N LYS A 69 4.85 -29.94 7.65
CA LYS A 69 3.41 -30.03 7.89
C LYS A 69 2.90 -29.04 8.95
N LEU A 70 3.70 -28.73 9.96
CA LEU A 70 3.33 -27.78 11.01
C LEU A 70 3.38 -26.35 10.47
N LEU A 71 4.44 -26.01 9.74
CA LEU A 71 4.58 -24.71 9.09
C LEU A 71 3.49 -24.48 8.04
N ASP A 72 3.27 -25.44 7.16
CA ASP A 72 2.26 -25.34 6.08
C ASP A 72 0.84 -25.17 6.67
N ARG A 73 0.53 -25.84 7.79
CA ARG A 73 -0.75 -25.65 8.50
C ARG A 73 -0.89 -24.24 9.07
N GLU A 74 0.16 -23.70 9.68
CA GLU A 74 0.12 -22.33 10.20
C GLU A 74 0.10 -21.29 9.07
N VAL A 75 0.69 -21.58 7.90
CA VAL A 75 0.55 -20.78 6.68
C VAL A 75 -0.90 -20.78 6.19
N ASP A 76 -1.59 -21.92 6.19
CA ASP A 76 -3.01 -21.98 5.83
C ASP A 76 -3.90 -21.21 6.82
N ALA A 77 -3.57 -21.26 8.11
CA ALA A 77 -4.24 -20.44 9.14
C ALA A 77 -4.01 -18.94 8.91
N LEU A 78 -2.78 -18.53 8.56
CA LEU A 78 -2.45 -17.17 8.19
C LEU A 78 -3.26 -16.70 6.97
N LYS A 79 -3.33 -17.51 5.91
CA LYS A 79 -4.12 -17.23 4.69
C LYS A 79 -5.59 -17.04 5.01
N SER A 80 -6.17 -17.95 5.80
CA SER A 80 -7.57 -17.88 6.23
C SER A 80 -7.85 -16.60 7.04
N ALA A 81 -6.97 -16.27 7.99
CA ALA A 81 -7.10 -15.05 8.80
C ALA A 81 -7.04 -13.78 7.93
N LEU A 82 -6.11 -13.70 6.98
CA LEU A 82 -5.97 -12.54 6.10
C LEU A 82 -7.13 -12.39 5.11
N ASN A 83 -7.63 -13.49 4.54
CA ASN A 83 -8.84 -13.45 3.71
C ASN A 83 -10.06 -12.97 4.51
N GLY A 84 -10.23 -13.48 5.73
CA GLY A 84 -11.29 -13.02 6.64
C GLY A 84 -11.15 -11.55 7.02
N TYR A 85 -9.92 -11.08 7.25
CA TYR A 85 -9.62 -9.68 7.55
C TYR A 85 -9.97 -8.76 6.38
N ILE A 86 -9.57 -9.11 5.14
CA ILE A 86 -9.91 -8.35 3.92
C ILE A 86 -11.44 -8.29 3.72
N ALA A 87 -12.13 -9.42 3.91
CA ALA A 87 -13.59 -9.48 3.81
C ALA A 87 -14.26 -8.61 4.88
N ALA A 88 -13.75 -8.61 6.12
CA ALA A 88 -14.29 -7.80 7.20
C ALA A 88 -14.11 -6.29 6.96
N ILE A 89 -12.98 -5.86 6.38
CA ILE A 89 -12.79 -4.46 5.93
C ILE A 89 -13.84 -4.10 4.88
N SER A 90 -14.01 -4.94 3.86
CA SER A 90 -14.97 -4.70 2.78
C SER A 90 -16.41 -4.58 3.29
N ASN A 91 -16.75 -5.35 4.32
CA ASN A 91 -18.06 -5.32 4.96
C ASN A 91 -18.20 -4.28 6.09
N LYS A 92 -17.17 -3.48 6.36
CA LYS A 92 -17.12 -2.52 7.49
C LYS A 92 -17.42 -3.18 8.85
N ASP A 93 -17.09 -4.47 9.03
CA ASP A 93 -17.32 -5.23 10.25
C ASP A 93 -16.08 -5.15 11.16
N ILE A 94 -16.05 -4.14 12.02
CA ILE A 94 -14.91 -3.85 12.91
C ILE A 94 -14.63 -5.01 13.87
N LYS A 95 -15.67 -5.67 14.38
CA LYS A 95 -15.50 -6.78 15.33
C LYS A 95 -14.82 -7.97 14.66
N LYS A 96 -15.29 -8.37 13.47
CA LYS A 96 -14.65 -9.45 12.71
C LYS A 96 -13.24 -9.05 12.26
N ARG A 97 -13.05 -7.81 11.81
CA ARG A 97 -11.74 -7.27 11.43
C ARG A 97 -10.72 -7.47 12.55
N ASN A 98 -11.04 -7.01 13.76
CA ASN A 98 -10.16 -7.12 14.91
C ASN A 98 -9.87 -8.58 15.30
N ASN A 99 -10.87 -9.45 15.22
CA ASN A 99 -10.69 -10.88 15.47
C ASN A 99 -9.75 -11.54 14.45
N PHE A 100 -9.95 -11.26 13.16
CA PHE A 100 -9.10 -11.79 12.10
C PHE A 100 -7.68 -11.22 12.16
N TYR A 101 -7.54 -9.93 12.49
CA TYR A 101 -6.23 -9.31 12.70
C TYR A 101 -5.45 -10.00 13.84
N LYS A 102 -6.10 -10.30 14.97
CA LYS A 102 -5.49 -11.04 16.08
C LYS A 102 -5.06 -12.46 15.63
N SER A 103 -5.91 -13.15 14.88
CA SER A 103 -5.58 -14.48 14.33
C SER A 103 -4.40 -14.44 13.35
N TYR A 104 -4.32 -13.39 12.52
CA TYR A 104 -3.19 -13.12 11.64
C TYR A 104 -1.90 -12.94 12.46
N VAL A 105 -1.90 -12.07 13.47
CA VAL A 105 -0.73 -11.82 14.32
C VAL A 105 -0.25 -13.10 15.00
N ASN A 106 -1.17 -13.90 15.55
CA ASN A 106 -0.84 -15.16 16.20
C ASN A 106 -0.17 -16.15 15.23
N SER A 107 -0.75 -16.32 14.04
CA SER A 107 -0.21 -17.20 13.00
C SER A 107 1.16 -16.70 12.51
N TYR A 108 1.31 -15.39 12.35
CA TYR A 108 2.57 -14.75 11.98
C TYR A 108 3.69 -15.11 12.97
N ILE A 109 3.44 -14.94 14.27
CA ILE A 109 4.42 -15.25 15.33
C ILE A 109 4.80 -16.73 15.31
N LYS A 110 3.82 -17.63 15.16
CA LYS A 110 4.08 -19.07 15.10
C LYS A 110 4.93 -19.46 13.89
N ILE A 111 4.64 -18.91 12.71
CA ILE A 111 5.44 -19.11 11.50
C ILE A 111 6.89 -18.64 11.75
N GLN A 112 7.09 -17.50 12.41
CA GLN A 112 8.43 -16.99 12.75
C GLN A 112 9.20 -17.89 13.73
N ASN A 113 8.50 -18.70 14.52
CA ASN A 113 9.15 -19.71 15.37
C ASN A 113 9.48 -20.99 14.60
N LEU A 114 8.58 -21.42 13.71
CA LEU A 114 8.72 -22.66 12.94
C LEU A 114 9.79 -22.57 11.84
N ARG A 115 9.99 -21.37 11.28
CA ARG A 115 10.97 -21.15 10.20
C ARG A 115 12.42 -21.45 10.57
N LYS A 116 12.75 -21.47 11.87
CA LYS A 116 14.09 -21.82 12.38
C LYS A 116 14.56 -23.23 11.96
N SER A 117 13.62 -24.09 11.56
CA SER A 117 13.90 -25.45 11.07
C SER A 117 14.14 -25.53 9.56
N LEU A 118 13.98 -24.43 8.83
CA LEU A 118 14.15 -24.40 7.37
C LEU A 118 15.61 -24.24 6.98
N THR A 119 15.95 -24.72 5.79
CA THR A 119 17.19 -24.36 5.09
C THR A 119 17.23 -22.85 4.83
N SER A 120 18.42 -22.26 4.76
CA SER A 120 18.61 -20.83 4.47
C SER A 120 17.79 -20.32 3.28
N ASP A 121 17.75 -21.06 2.17
CA ASP A 121 17.05 -20.62 0.96
C ASP A 121 15.53 -20.54 1.17
N LEU A 122 14.93 -21.59 1.73
CA LEU A 122 13.51 -21.61 2.09
C LEU A 122 13.17 -20.57 3.16
N ASP A 123 14.05 -20.36 4.14
CA ASP A 123 13.88 -19.34 5.17
C ASP A 123 13.84 -17.93 4.55
N ASN A 124 14.73 -17.63 3.61
CA ASN A 124 14.77 -16.36 2.89
C ASN A 124 13.52 -16.13 2.05
N ILE A 125 13.02 -17.18 1.39
CA ILE A 125 11.75 -17.12 0.64
C ILE A 125 10.61 -16.80 1.60
N LEU A 126 10.47 -17.56 2.69
CA LEU A 126 9.43 -17.33 3.70
C LEU A 126 9.51 -15.91 4.26
N ASN A 127 10.71 -15.45 4.61
CA ASN A 127 10.92 -14.10 5.14
C ASN A 127 10.36 -13.02 4.23
N ARG A 128 10.64 -13.15 2.92
CA ARG A 128 10.20 -12.17 1.91
C ARG A 128 8.68 -12.08 1.87
N TYR A 129 7.99 -13.22 1.90
CA TYR A 129 6.52 -13.25 1.95
C TYR A 129 6.01 -12.63 3.25
N MET A 130 6.57 -13.03 4.39
CA MET A 130 6.14 -12.53 5.71
C MET A 130 6.32 -11.02 5.84
N VAL A 131 7.47 -10.48 5.44
CA VAL A 131 7.73 -9.03 5.46
C VAL A 131 6.75 -8.29 4.55
N ARG A 132 6.54 -8.75 3.31
CA ARG A 132 5.62 -8.10 2.38
C ARG A 132 4.18 -8.13 2.89
N LEU A 133 3.74 -9.24 3.48
CA LEU A 133 2.42 -9.32 4.12
C LEU A 133 2.31 -8.32 5.28
N LYS A 134 3.29 -8.30 6.19
CA LYS A 134 3.31 -7.37 7.32
C LYS A 134 3.24 -5.92 6.88
N THR A 135 4.03 -5.54 5.87
CA THR A 135 4.03 -4.18 5.33
C THR A 135 2.66 -3.81 4.78
N ASN A 136 2.06 -4.65 3.94
CA ASN A 136 0.74 -4.36 3.35
C ASN A 136 -0.38 -4.31 4.40
N VAL A 137 -0.36 -5.21 5.39
CA VAL A 137 -1.32 -5.18 6.49
C VAL A 137 -1.17 -3.91 7.32
N ASN A 138 0.05 -3.49 7.65
CA ASN A 138 0.29 -2.26 8.40
C ASN A 138 -0.14 -1.01 7.62
N LEU A 139 0.12 -0.98 6.32
CA LEU A 139 -0.34 0.11 5.46
C LEU A 139 -1.88 0.15 5.42
N LEU A 140 -2.51 -1.02 5.31
CA LEU A 140 -3.97 -1.12 5.34
C LEU A 140 -4.57 -0.70 6.69
N GLU A 141 -3.96 -1.07 7.82
CA GLU A 141 -4.36 -0.58 9.16
C GLU A 141 -4.19 0.93 9.30
N SER A 142 -3.15 1.53 8.72
CA SER A 142 -2.95 2.99 8.77
C SER A 142 -4.05 3.79 8.07
N LEU A 143 -4.83 3.13 7.21
CA LEU A 143 -5.98 3.70 6.53
C LEU A 143 -7.30 3.43 7.27
N ASN A 144 -7.40 2.49 8.22
CA ASN A 144 -8.68 2.03 8.78
C ASN A 144 -8.78 2.16 10.31
#